data_AF-A0A078KUM6-F1
#
_entry.id   AF-A0A078KUM6-F1
#
_cell.length_a   1.000
_cell.length_b   1.000
_cell.length_c   1.000
_cell.angle_alpha   90.00
_cell.angle_beta   90.00
_cell.angle_gamma   90.00
#
_symmetry.space_group_name_H-M   'P 1'
#
loop_
_entity.id
_entity.type
_entity.pdbx_description
1 polymer ?
#
loop_
_entity_poly.entity_id
_entity_poly.type
_entity_poly.pdbx_seq_one_letter_code
_entity_poly.pdbx_strand_id
1 'polypeptide(L)'
;MRPNYLTPLAASLAIILAPSVKAAEEVLLQTESFNVLKQQFQFSLPGTAKAALTSPETLQFIKQYKDENQVTHIRMQQKYSGFDVYGGYVILHGKRIAKNLLTTQNEVQVNGRVYRDLQNELGQPTADLVKNADLALEQFKGQFAGLELSEGQVKPIVYIDEAHKAHWAYRVSVFIQHYDRIPERPSAIIDAKNYTPFLQWDDIKTANLAVKGMGYGGNTKTGQYIFDGQTFPLLDITRNTLLRTCYMENTAVKVVDMKHGYASFNSPMKFSCKKNTGNDKNTFWTGYQGDGYDKENGAFSPMNDAMYSGYVIKRMYKDWYGIEVLTEKSGIFGETKQPMQLIMRVHYGSNYENAYWDGKQMTFGDGDDMMYPLVSLEIGAHEVSHGFTEQHANLEYVAHSGGINESFSDMAAKAAEFYSTQKNTWTIGADIVKEGSGMKALRYMDQPSRDGESIDSADKYTKGLDVHFSSGVFNRLFYLISSTNGWNAQLAFKVMVKANMAYWQPTTTFAEAGCGVLNATNDFKLPLEDVKAALRKVAIDPDTCPALINS
;
A
#
# COMPACT_ATOMS: atom_id res chain seq x y z
N MET A 1 -8.82 79.64 34.51
CA MET A 1 -10.19 79.08 34.42
C MET A 1 -10.13 77.67 35.00
N ARG A 2 -10.90 77.41 36.07
CA ARG A 2 -11.12 76.07 36.66
C ARG A 2 -12.08 75.26 35.74
N PRO A 3 -12.31 73.93 35.89
CA PRO A 3 -12.13 73.15 37.14
C PRO A 3 -11.77 71.64 37.02
N ASN A 4 -11.53 71.01 38.20
CA ASN A 4 -11.86 69.62 38.58
C ASN A 4 -11.04 68.44 37.98
N TYR A 5 -10.76 67.31 38.64
CA TYR A 5 -10.90 66.80 40.02
C TYR A 5 -9.98 65.55 40.13
N LEU A 6 -9.62 65.18 41.36
CA LEU A 6 -8.93 63.95 41.81
C LEU A 6 -9.60 62.63 41.34
N THR A 7 -8.85 61.51 41.34
CA THR A 7 -9.17 60.16 41.93
C THR A 7 -8.19 59.06 41.38
N PRO A 8 -8.14 57.80 41.92
CA PRO A 8 -7.07 57.36 42.82
C PRO A 8 -6.58 55.90 42.54
N LEU A 9 -5.77 55.36 43.47
CA LEU A 9 -5.67 53.97 43.94
C LEU A 9 -5.73 52.78 42.95
N ALA A 10 -4.59 52.11 42.85
CA ALA A 10 -4.37 50.67 43.05
C ALA A 10 -5.55 49.72 42.77
N ALA A 11 -5.52 49.09 41.60
CA ALA A 11 -6.30 47.89 41.30
C ALA A 11 -5.51 46.64 41.74
N SER A 12 -5.92 46.05 42.86
CA SER A 12 -5.52 44.71 43.27
C SER A 12 -6.29 43.68 42.44
N LEU A 13 -5.57 42.95 41.58
CA LEU A 13 -6.12 41.88 40.75
C LEU A 13 -6.39 40.65 41.62
N ALA A 14 -7.66 40.37 41.92
CA ALA A 14 -8.08 39.11 42.51
C ALA A 14 -8.12 38.04 41.41
N ILE A 15 -7.07 37.21 41.33
CA ILE A 15 -7.07 36.00 40.50
C ILE A 15 -7.87 34.93 41.26
N ILE A 16 -9.09 34.68 40.81
CA ILE A 16 -9.87 33.52 41.22
C ILE A 16 -9.21 32.30 40.57
N LEU A 17 -8.40 31.56 41.32
CA LEU A 17 -7.94 30.23 40.95
C LEU A 17 -9.13 29.28 41.03
N ALA A 18 -9.79 29.05 39.90
CA ALA A 18 -10.64 27.87 39.74
C ALA A 18 -9.73 26.63 39.75
N PRO A 19 -10.03 25.56 40.51
CA PRO A 19 -9.27 24.32 40.42
C PRO A 19 -9.45 23.75 39.01
N SER A 20 -8.35 23.63 38.28
CA SER A 20 -8.31 22.89 37.01
C SER A 20 -8.63 21.43 37.30
N VAL A 21 -9.85 21.00 36.96
CA VAL A 21 -10.22 19.58 36.88
C VAL A 21 -9.24 18.94 35.90
N LYS A 22 -8.36 18.07 36.39
CA LYS A 22 -7.37 17.38 35.54
C LYS A 22 -8.11 16.39 34.65
N ALA A 23 -7.89 16.50 33.35
CA ALA A 23 -8.43 15.60 32.35
C ALA A 23 -7.90 14.16 32.54
N ALA A 24 -8.61 13.14 32.05
CA ALA A 24 -8.10 11.77 32.05
C ALA A 24 -6.75 11.72 31.32
N GLU A 25 -5.70 11.29 32.02
CA GLU A 25 -4.36 11.25 31.44
C GLU A 25 -4.19 9.98 30.62
N GLU A 26 -4.00 10.13 29.31
CA GLU A 26 -3.61 9.04 28.43
C GLU A 26 -2.14 8.67 28.67
N VAL A 27 -1.88 7.39 28.93
CA VAL A 27 -0.53 6.88 29.15
C VAL A 27 -0.22 5.77 28.16
N LEU A 28 0.74 6.03 27.27
CA LEU A 28 1.31 5.05 26.35
C LEU A 28 2.33 4.19 27.09
N LEU A 29 2.14 2.88 27.08
CA LEU A 29 2.89 1.97 27.96
C LEU A 29 4.26 1.53 27.45
N GLN A 30 4.66 1.98 26.25
CA GLN A 30 5.93 1.63 25.63
C GLN A 30 7.15 2.19 26.40
N THR A 31 6.93 3.24 27.19
CA THR A 31 7.97 3.91 28.01
C THR A 31 7.82 3.62 29.51
N GLU A 32 6.82 2.83 29.90
CA GLU A 32 6.45 2.59 31.29
C GLU A 32 6.84 1.20 31.76
N SER A 33 7.29 1.08 33.02
CA SER A 33 7.68 -0.22 33.56
C SER A 33 6.48 -1.01 34.06
N PHE A 34 6.54 -2.35 33.96
CA PHE A 34 5.50 -3.23 34.53
C PHE A 34 5.30 -3.02 36.04
N ASN A 35 6.32 -2.53 36.77
CA ASN A 35 6.20 -2.21 38.19
C ASN A 35 5.28 -1.03 38.46
N VAL A 36 5.26 -0.01 37.60
CA VAL A 36 4.35 1.14 37.70
C VAL A 36 2.90 0.67 37.55
N LEU A 37 2.63 -0.23 36.61
CA LEU A 37 1.30 -0.82 36.44
C LEU A 37 0.82 -1.60 37.66
N LYS A 38 1.71 -2.37 38.32
CA LYS A 38 1.39 -3.11 39.56
C LYS A 38 1.02 -2.20 40.73
N GLN A 39 1.51 -0.97 40.76
CA GLN A 39 1.18 0.00 41.80
C GLN A 39 -0.15 0.72 41.51
N GLN A 40 -0.50 0.87 40.23
CA GLN A 40 -1.64 1.67 39.79
C GLN A 40 -2.92 0.86 39.63
N PHE A 41 -2.81 -0.40 39.20
CA PHE A 41 -3.96 -1.22 38.86
C PHE A 41 -3.99 -2.50 39.69
N GLN A 42 -5.20 -2.88 40.13
CA GLN A 42 -5.41 -4.22 40.67
C GLN A 42 -5.56 -5.22 39.50
N PHE A 43 -4.75 -6.28 39.50
CA PHE A 43 -4.76 -7.30 38.45
C PHE A 43 -5.77 -8.40 38.79
N SER A 44 -6.63 -8.73 37.83
CA SER A 44 -7.54 -9.88 37.90
C SER A 44 -7.05 -10.97 36.96
N LEU A 45 -6.37 -11.97 37.53
CA LEU A 45 -5.76 -13.10 36.79
C LEU A 45 -6.59 -14.39 36.93
N PRO A 46 -6.49 -15.33 35.97
CA PRO A 46 -7.12 -16.63 36.09
C PRO A 46 -6.53 -17.44 37.25
N GLY A 47 -7.38 -18.10 38.05
CA GLY A 47 -6.94 -19.01 39.11
C GLY A 47 -6.49 -18.36 40.43
N THR A 48 -6.47 -17.02 40.52
CA THR A 48 -6.38 -16.32 41.81
C THR A 48 -7.77 -16.21 42.43
N ALA A 49 -7.91 -16.46 43.73
CA ALA A 49 -9.16 -16.19 44.44
C ALA A 49 -9.59 -14.74 44.16
N LYS A 50 -10.90 -14.51 43.92
CA LYS A 50 -11.46 -13.15 43.78
C LYS A 50 -11.21 -12.40 45.09
N ALA A 51 -10.04 -11.77 45.21
CA ALA A 51 -9.82 -10.77 46.24
C ALA A 51 -10.90 -9.70 46.06
N ALA A 52 -11.43 -9.18 47.18
CA ALA A 52 -12.31 -8.03 47.10
C ALA A 52 -11.62 -6.93 46.28
N LEU A 53 -12.33 -6.36 45.30
CA LEU A 53 -11.82 -5.21 44.56
C LEU A 53 -11.67 -4.06 45.55
N THR A 54 -10.43 -3.60 45.73
CA THR A 54 -10.10 -2.50 46.65
C THR A 54 -9.84 -1.20 45.89
N SER A 55 -9.64 -1.30 44.57
CA SER A 55 -9.51 -0.17 43.65
C SER A 55 -10.58 -0.25 42.56
N PRO A 56 -11.17 0.88 42.14
CA PRO A 56 -12.01 0.92 40.94
C PRO A 56 -11.19 0.67 39.67
N GLU A 57 -9.88 0.91 39.68
CA GLU A 57 -8.98 0.72 38.54
C GLU A 57 -8.41 -0.70 38.52
N THR A 58 -8.80 -1.48 37.51
CA THR A 58 -8.38 -2.89 37.40
C THR A 58 -7.90 -3.24 36.00
N LEU A 59 -7.00 -4.21 35.92
CA LEU A 59 -6.59 -4.85 34.67
C LEU A 59 -7.14 -6.28 34.66
N GLN A 60 -8.12 -6.52 33.80
CA GLN A 60 -8.75 -7.82 33.65
C GLN A 60 -8.05 -8.64 32.57
N PHE A 61 -7.62 -9.85 32.92
CA PHE A 61 -7.11 -10.81 31.94
C PHE A 61 -8.13 -11.12 30.85
N ILE A 62 -7.69 -11.09 29.58
CA ILE A 62 -8.50 -11.52 28.42
C ILE A 62 -8.00 -12.86 27.90
N LYS A 63 -6.72 -12.91 27.50
CA LYS A 63 -6.12 -14.09 26.86
C LYS A 63 -4.61 -14.12 27.02
N GLN A 64 -4.07 -15.32 26.89
CA GLN A 64 -2.64 -15.60 26.82
C GLN A 64 -2.34 -16.49 25.62
N TYR A 65 -1.24 -16.23 24.92
CA TYR A 65 -0.71 -17.13 23.90
C TYR A 65 0.82 -17.06 23.87
N LYS A 66 1.45 -18.06 23.25
CA LYS A 66 2.91 -18.13 23.08
C LYS A 66 3.23 -18.10 21.58
N ASP A 67 4.17 -17.26 21.16
CA ASP A 67 4.58 -17.15 19.77
C ASP A 67 5.64 -18.19 19.37
N GLU A 68 6.03 -18.18 18.10
CA GLU A 68 7.04 -19.09 17.51
C GLU A 68 8.42 -18.92 18.17
N ASN A 69 8.74 -17.71 18.63
CA ASN A 69 9.96 -17.36 19.36
C ASN A 69 9.93 -17.72 20.84
N GLN A 70 8.90 -18.47 21.27
CA GLN A 70 8.66 -18.88 22.65
C GLN A 70 8.44 -17.71 23.62
N VAL A 71 8.05 -16.53 23.12
CA VAL A 71 7.63 -15.37 23.94
C VAL A 71 6.16 -15.55 24.31
N THR A 72 5.86 -15.36 25.60
CA THR A 72 4.48 -15.37 26.08
C THR A 72 3.91 -13.96 26.00
N HIS A 73 2.70 -13.85 25.45
CA HIS A 73 1.93 -12.63 25.36
C HIS A 73 0.67 -12.73 26.22
N ILE A 74 0.45 -11.77 27.11
CA ILE A 74 -0.78 -11.68 27.92
C ILE A 74 -1.48 -10.38 27.58
N ARG A 75 -2.73 -10.47 27.11
CA ARG A 75 -3.58 -9.30 26.84
C ARG A 75 -4.55 -9.08 27.99
N MET A 76 -4.62 -7.85 28.46
CA MET A 76 -5.49 -7.41 29.55
C MET A 76 -6.30 -6.17 29.13
N GLN A 77 -7.55 -6.09 29.59
CA GLN A 77 -8.48 -4.98 29.41
C GLN A 77 -8.44 -4.10 30.66
N GLN A 78 -8.26 -2.79 30.50
CA GLN A 78 -8.49 -1.85 31.59
C GLN A 78 -9.99 -1.76 31.90
N LYS A 79 -10.31 -1.77 33.18
CA LYS A 79 -11.65 -1.50 33.68
C LYS A 79 -11.64 -0.45 34.79
N TYR A 80 -12.68 0.38 34.79
CA TYR A 80 -12.96 1.35 35.83
C TYR A 80 -14.32 1.04 36.48
N SER A 81 -14.32 0.84 37.79
CA SER A 81 -15.46 0.36 38.59
C SER A 81 -16.18 -0.84 37.96
N GLY A 82 -15.41 -1.74 37.33
CA GLY A 82 -15.91 -2.97 36.68
C GLY A 82 -16.32 -2.84 35.21
N PHE A 83 -16.42 -1.61 34.69
CA PHE A 83 -16.77 -1.33 33.29
C PHE A 83 -15.54 -1.21 32.41
N ASP A 84 -15.61 -1.72 31.17
CA ASP A 84 -14.49 -1.67 30.23
C ASP A 84 -14.17 -0.21 29.86
N VAL A 85 -12.89 0.16 29.90
CA VAL A 85 -12.40 1.42 29.35
C VAL A 85 -12.09 1.22 27.86
N TYR A 86 -12.81 1.90 26.99
CA TYR A 86 -12.65 1.78 25.55
C TYR A 86 -11.24 2.21 25.12
N GLY A 87 -10.55 1.35 24.36
CA GLY A 87 -9.15 1.56 23.95
C GLY A 87 -8.11 1.31 25.05
N GLY A 88 -8.51 1.07 26.30
CA GLY A 88 -7.61 0.79 27.43
C GLY A 88 -7.14 -0.67 27.45
N TYR A 89 -5.95 -0.94 26.93
CA TYR A 89 -5.37 -2.28 26.86
C TYR A 89 -3.92 -2.31 27.33
N VAL A 90 -3.57 -3.39 28.02
CA VAL A 90 -2.19 -3.71 28.39
C VAL A 90 -1.83 -5.03 27.76
N ILE A 91 -0.69 -5.09 27.07
CA ILE A 91 -0.14 -6.33 26.55
C ILE A 91 1.26 -6.51 27.15
N LEU A 92 1.45 -7.66 27.80
CA LEU A 92 2.69 -8.04 28.48
C LEU A 92 3.43 -9.07 27.65
N HIS A 93 4.74 -8.90 27.53
CA HIS A 93 5.62 -9.73 26.71
C HIS A 93 6.77 -10.27 27.55
N GLY A 94 7.03 -11.58 27.49
CA GLY A 94 8.19 -12.16 28.17
C GLY A 94 8.40 -13.65 27.92
N LYS A 95 9.67 -14.08 27.85
CA LYS A 95 10.04 -15.50 27.67
C LYS A 95 9.79 -16.36 28.91
N ARG A 96 9.78 -15.74 30.10
CA ARG A 96 9.61 -16.39 31.40
C ARG A 96 8.56 -15.68 32.25
N ILE A 97 7.37 -15.45 31.70
CA ILE A 97 6.24 -15.00 32.51
C ILE A 97 5.81 -16.20 33.37
N ALA A 98 6.09 -16.12 34.69
CA ALA A 98 5.78 -17.20 35.63
C ALA A 98 4.27 -17.35 35.84
N LYS A 99 3.82 -18.52 36.35
CA LYS A 99 2.42 -18.75 36.77
C LYS A 99 1.91 -17.68 37.75
N ASN A 100 2.81 -17.04 38.51
CA ASN A 100 2.52 -15.89 39.37
C ASN A 100 3.12 -14.60 38.77
N LEU A 101 2.43 -14.04 37.77
CA LEU A 101 2.79 -12.79 37.09
C LEU A 101 3.18 -11.67 38.07
N LEU A 102 2.47 -11.56 39.20
CA LEU A 102 2.67 -10.53 40.24
C LEU A 102 3.97 -10.65 41.04
N THR A 103 4.61 -11.83 41.05
CA THR A 103 5.86 -12.10 41.79
C THR A 103 7.10 -12.14 40.90
N THR A 104 6.92 -11.96 39.58
CA THR A 104 8.00 -12.15 38.60
C THR A 104 8.97 -10.94 38.64
N GLN A 105 10.28 -11.19 38.82
CA GLN A 105 11.37 -10.20 38.72
C GLN A 105 11.98 -10.10 37.30
N ASN A 106 11.46 -10.84 36.32
CA ASN A 106 12.00 -10.90 34.96
C ASN A 106 11.67 -9.63 34.15
N GLU A 107 12.47 -9.36 33.13
CA GLU A 107 12.22 -8.34 32.10
C GLU A 107 10.89 -8.63 31.38
N VAL A 108 9.82 -7.97 31.84
CA VAL A 108 8.52 -7.95 31.15
C VAL A 108 8.44 -6.65 30.38
N GLN A 109 8.39 -6.76 29.06
CA GLN A 109 8.10 -5.61 28.20
C GLN A 109 6.59 -5.39 28.13
N VAL A 110 6.18 -4.14 28.02
CA VAL A 110 4.78 -3.74 28.01
C VAL A 110 4.52 -2.81 26.84
N ASN A 111 3.36 -2.98 26.21
CA ASN A 111 2.80 -1.99 25.30
C ASN A 111 1.27 -1.91 25.47
N GLY A 112 0.69 -0.96 24.74
CA GLY A 112 -0.72 -0.61 24.84
C GLY A 112 -0.90 0.78 25.44
N ARG A 113 -2.09 1.04 25.95
CA ARG A 113 -2.53 2.33 26.46
C ARG A 113 -3.45 2.12 27.65
N VAL A 114 -3.29 2.93 28.67
CA VAL A 114 -4.23 3.04 29.80
C VAL A 114 -4.57 4.50 30.04
N TYR A 115 -5.67 4.73 30.73
CA TYR A 115 -6.13 6.06 31.12
C TYR A 115 -6.12 6.18 32.63
N ARG A 116 -5.49 7.23 33.16
CA ARG A 116 -5.39 7.50 34.60
C ARG A 116 -6.40 8.57 35.03
N ASP A 117 -6.56 8.70 36.34
CA ASP A 117 -7.37 9.74 36.99
C ASP A 117 -8.87 9.75 36.61
N LEU A 118 -9.39 8.63 36.10
CA LEU A 118 -10.81 8.49 35.74
C LEU A 118 -11.75 8.79 36.92
N GLN A 119 -11.31 8.49 38.15
CA GLN A 119 -12.07 8.77 39.37
C GLN A 119 -12.37 10.25 39.60
N ASN A 120 -11.46 11.14 39.18
CA ASN A 120 -11.62 12.58 39.35
C ASN A 120 -12.63 13.16 38.35
N GLU A 121 -12.75 12.54 37.17
CA GLU A 121 -13.68 12.99 36.13
C GLU A 121 -15.06 12.32 36.22
N LEU A 122 -15.08 10.99 36.36
CA LEU A 122 -16.29 10.18 36.26
C LEU A 122 -17.02 10.01 37.59
N GLY A 123 -16.30 10.12 38.71
CA GLY A 123 -16.82 9.71 40.02
C GLY A 123 -17.16 8.21 40.06
N GLN A 124 -18.09 7.83 40.93
CA GLN A 124 -18.63 6.47 40.96
C GLN A 124 -19.79 6.33 39.96
N PRO A 125 -19.96 5.16 39.33
CA PRO A 125 -21.09 4.91 38.43
C PRO A 125 -22.40 5.02 39.21
N THR A 126 -23.40 5.66 38.60
CA THR A 126 -24.74 5.71 39.17
C THR A 126 -25.46 4.38 38.93
N ALA A 127 -26.44 4.04 39.78
CA ALA A 127 -27.30 2.88 39.55
C ALA A 127 -28.06 2.98 38.20
N ASP A 128 -28.32 4.22 37.77
CA ASP A 128 -29.00 4.52 36.51
C ASP A 128 -28.17 4.13 35.28
N LEU A 129 -26.83 4.10 35.35
CA LEU A 129 -25.98 3.69 34.24
C LEU A 129 -26.29 2.24 33.80
N VAL A 130 -26.46 1.33 34.77
CA VAL A 130 -26.79 -0.06 34.43
C VAL A 130 -28.27 -0.18 34.06
N LYS A 131 -29.14 0.50 34.82
CA LYS A 131 -30.60 0.45 34.64
C LYS A 131 -31.05 1.00 33.28
N ASN A 132 -30.36 2.00 32.73
CA ASN A 132 -30.76 2.68 31.49
C ASN A 132 -30.11 2.11 30.23
N ALA A 133 -29.33 1.02 30.33
CA ALA A 133 -28.67 0.41 29.18
C ALA A 133 -29.68 -0.01 28.09
N ASP A 134 -30.79 -0.65 28.47
CA ASP A 134 -31.82 -1.07 27.52
C ASP A 134 -32.52 0.13 26.87
N LEU A 135 -32.75 1.22 27.63
CA LEU A 135 -33.31 2.45 27.08
C LEU A 135 -32.38 3.06 26.02
N ALA A 136 -31.06 3.04 26.26
CA ALA A 136 -30.06 3.51 25.32
C ALA A 136 -30.09 2.70 24.01
N LEU A 137 -30.24 1.38 24.12
CA LEU A 137 -30.39 0.48 22.95
C LEU A 137 -31.67 0.76 22.17
N GLU A 138 -32.80 0.96 22.87
CA GLU A 138 -34.09 1.26 22.22
C GLU A 138 -34.07 2.63 21.52
N GLN A 139 -33.44 3.64 22.11
CA GLN A 139 -33.24 4.93 21.44
C GLN A 139 -32.37 4.81 20.18
N PHE A 140 -31.32 4.00 20.23
CA PHE A 140 -30.47 3.74 19.07
C PHE A 140 -31.25 2.99 17.97
N LYS A 141 -32.02 1.95 18.32
CA LYS A 141 -32.89 1.22 17.38
C LYS A 141 -33.95 2.13 16.74
N GLY A 142 -34.44 3.13 17.47
CA GLY A 142 -35.42 4.10 16.96
C GLY A 142 -34.96 4.86 15.71
N GLN A 143 -33.64 5.00 15.49
CA GLN A 143 -33.08 5.58 14.27
C GLN A 143 -33.32 4.72 13.02
N PHE A 144 -33.62 3.44 13.21
CA PHE A 144 -33.81 2.44 12.16
C PHE A 144 -35.25 1.93 12.11
N ALA A 145 -36.21 2.76 12.56
CA ALA A 145 -37.63 2.41 12.58
C ALA A 145 -38.12 1.99 11.19
N GLY A 146 -38.88 0.89 11.15
CA GLY A 146 -39.41 0.32 9.90
C GLY A 146 -38.49 -0.70 9.21
N LEU A 147 -37.29 -0.95 9.74
CA LEU A 147 -36.40 -2.04 9.29
C LEU A 147 -36.56 -3.28 10.17
N GLU A 148 -36.12 -4.44 9.67
CA GLU A 148 -36.13 -5.70 10.43
C GLU A 148 -34.88 -5.80 11.32
N LEU A 149 -35.08 -5.55 12.62
CA LEU A 149 -34.00 -5.48 13.61
C LEU A 149 -33.93 -6.77 14.45
N SER A 150 -32.72 -7.28 14.68
CA SER A 150 -32.46 -8.41 15.58
C SER A 150 -31.10 -8.26 16.28
N GLU A 151 -30.78 -9.21 17.18
CA GLU A 151 -29.48 -9.31 17.88
C GLU A 151 -28.96 -8.00 18.50
N GLY A 152 -29.87 -7.20 19.07
CA GLY A 152 -29.51 -5.96 19.76
C GLY A 152 -28.58 -6.23 20.95
N GLN A 153 -27.48 -5.50 21.04
CA GLN A 153 -26.50 -5.58 22.12
C GLN A 153 -26.28 -4.20 22.71
N VAL A 154 -26.16 -4.16 24.04
CA VAL A 154 -25.74 -2.98 24.76
C VAL A 154 -24.80 -3.35 25.89
N LYS A 155 -23.76 -2.54 26.07
CA LYS A 155 -22.83 -2.66 27.18
C LYS A 155 -22.45 -1.27 27.71
N PRO A 156 -22.63 -0.98 29.01
CA PRO A 156 -22.06 0.22 29.61
C PRO A 156 -20.53 0.14 29.60
N ILE A 157 -19.89 1.24 29.23
CA ILE A 157 -18.44 1.38 29.10
C ILE A 157 -17.99 2.76 29.60
N VAL A 158 -16.69 2.92 29.76
CA VAL A 158 -16.04 4.23 29.85
C VAL A 158 -15.48 4.58 28.49
N TYR A 159 -15.81 5.76 27.97
CA TYR A 159 -15.29 6.29 26.71
C TYR A 159 -14.47 7.55 26.95
N ILE A 160 -13.34 7.69 26.26
CA ILE A 160 -12.50 8.89 26.31
C ILE A 160 -12.63 9.59 24.96
N ASP A 161 -13.06 10.85 24.97
CA ASP A 161 -13.25 11.63 23.74
C ASP A 161 -11.92 12.22 23.21
N GLU A 162 -12.00 12.88 22.05
CA GLU A 162 -10.83 13.53 21.41
C GLU A 162 -10.26 14.69 22.24
N ALA A 163 -11.01 15.23 23.20
CA ALA A 163 -10.56 16.26 24.14
C ALA A 163 -9.99 15.65 25.44
N HIS A 164 -9.74 14.33 25.46
CA HIS A 164 -9.25 13.56 26.59
C HIS A 164 -10.16 13.61 27.84
N LYS A 165 -11.47 13.79 27.64
CA LYS A 165 -12.46 13.73 28.73
C LYS A 165 -13.10 12.35 28.79
N ALA A 166 -13.20 11.81 29.99
CA ALA A 166 -13.88 10.57 30.26
C ALA A 166 -15.40 10.76 30.37
N HIS A 167 -16.14 9.86 29.74
CA HIS A 167 -17.60 9.82 29.75
C HIS A 167 -18.09 8.42 30.14
N TRP A 168 -19.15 8.38 30.95
CA TRP A 168 -20.00 7.19 31.02
C TRP A 168 -20.75 7.07 29.70
N ALA A 169 -20.67 5.92 29.05
CA ALA A 169 -21.22 5.71 27.72
C ALA A 169 -21.78 4.30 27.56
N TYR A 170 -22.53 4.08 26.49
CA TYR A 170 -22.99 2.76 26.06
C TYR A 170 -22.37 2.40 24.72
N ARG A 171 -21.82 1.19 24.61
CA ARG A 171 -21.57 0.57 23.31
C ARG A 171 -22.82 -0.18 22.90
N VAL A 172 -23.48 0.30 21.84
CA VAL A 172 -24.70 -0.29 21.28
C VAL A 172 -24.41 -0.90 19.91
N SER A 173 -25.12 -1.96 19.57
CA SER A 173 -25.09 -2.59 18.25
C SER A 173 -26.46 -3.21 17.96
N VAL A 174 -26.92 -3.15 16.72
CA VAL A 174 -28.11 -3.87 16.26
C VAL A 174 -27.81 -4.55 14.93
N PHE A 175 -28.35 -5.73 14.69
CA PHE A 175 -28.30 -6.35 13.38
C PHE A 175 -29.55 -5.98 12.60
N ILE A 176 -29.39 -5.50 11.38
CA ILE A 176 -30.47 -5.13 10.49
C ILE A 176 -30.48 -6.13 9.35
N GLN A 177 -31.57 -6.88 9.23
CA GLN A 177 -31.78 -7.77 8.11
C GLN A 177 -32.46 -7.02 6.97
N HIS A 178 -31.95 -7.21 5.76
CA HIS A 178 -32.61 -6.75 4.54
C HIS A 178 -32.94 -7.97 3.67
N TYR A 179 -34.03 -7.89 2.90
CA TYR A 179 -34.43 -8.95 1.97
C TYR A 179 -33.79 -8.82 0.58
N ASP A 180 -33.32 -7.62 0.25
CA ASP A 180 -32.82 -7.22 -1.08
C ASP A 180 -31.35 -6.80 -1.09
N ARG A 181 -30.75 -6.54 0.08
CA ARG A 181 -29.35 -6.14 0.24
C ARG A 181 -28.69 -6.80 1.46
N ILE A 182 -27.40 -6.50 1.65
CA ILE A 182 -26.61 -7.05 2.75
C ILE A 182 -27.18 -6.57 4.08
N PRO A 183 -27.16 -7.42 5.12
CA PRO A 183 -27.50 -6.95 6.46
C PRO A 183 -26.47 -5.92 6.90
N GLU A 184 -26.89 -5.01 7.77
CA GLU A 184 -26.04 -4.01 8.40
C GLU A 184 -25.88 -4.40 9.88
N ARG A 185 -24.75 -4.07 10.51
CA ARG A 185 -24.61 -4.11 11.97
C ARG A 185 -24.20 -2.73 12.49
N PRO A 186 -25.10 -1.73 12.42
CA PRO A 186 -24.83 -0.43 12.98
C PRO A 186 -24.46 -0.56 14.45
N SER A 187 -23.32 0.02 14.78
CA SER A 187 -22.72 0.03 16.10
C SER A 187 -22.35 1.45 16.46
N ALA A 188 -22.51 1.83 17.71
CA ALA A 188 -22.18 3.16 18.18
C ALA A 188 -21.64 3.15 19.62
N ILE A 189 -20.89 4.19 19.95
CA ILE A 189 -20.62 4.59 21.33
C ILE A 189 -21.46 5.85 21.59
N ILE A 190 -22.40 5.77 22.50
CA ILE A 190 -23.36 6.85 22.80
C ILE A 190 -23.18 7.35 24.23
N ASP A 191 -23.30 8.67 24.44
CA ASP A 191 -23.21 9.30 25.75
C ASP A 191 -24.36 8.84 26.66
N ALA A 192 -24.05 8.44 27.89
CA ALA A 192 -25.07 7.95 28.82
C ALA A 192 -26.02 9.05 29.35
N LYS A 193 -25.70 10.33 29.17
CA LYS A 193 -26.53 11.46 29.64
C LYS A 193 -27.64 11.83 28.66
N ASN A 194 -27.31 11.90 27.37
CA ASN A 194 -28.19 12.44 26.33
C ASN A 194 -28.40 11.50 25.14
N TYR A 195 -27.75 10.32 25.14
CA TYR A 195 -27.82 9.29 24.10
C TYR A 195 -27.36 9.75 22.72
N THR A 196 -26.61 10.85 22.64
CA THR A 196 -25.99 11.27 21.38
C THR A 196 -24.75 10.42 21.09
N PRO A 197 -24.55 9.93 19.85
CA PRO A 197 -23.35 9.20 19.48
C PRO A 197 -22.09 10.06 19.56
N PHE A 198 -21.07 9.56 20.25
CA PHE A 198 -19.69 10.02 20.08
C PHE A 198 -19.08 9.45 18.80
N LEU A 199 -19.42 8.19 18.48
CA LEU A 199 -18.90 7.46 17.33
C LEU A 199 -19.97 6.48 16.82
N GLN A 200 -20.06 6.30 15.50
CA GLN A 200 -20.95 5.32 14.86
C GLN A 200 -20.29 4.69 13.63
N TRP A 201 -20.46 3.38 13.44
CA TRP A 201 -19.91 2.59 12.33
C TRP A 201 -20.80 1.37 12.01
N ASP A 202 -20.52 0.65 10.93
CA ASP A 202 -21.12 -0.66 10.61
C ASP A 202 -20.10 -1.78 10.87
N ASP A 203 -20.47 -2.78 11.68
CA ASP A 203 -19.57 -3.86 12.11
C ASP A 203 -19.66 -5.16 11.28
N ILE A 204 -20.41 -5.16 10.17
CA ILE A 204 -20.42 -6.29 9.22
C ILE A 204 -19.07 -6.39 8.51
N LYS A 205 -18.38 -7.52 8.72
CA LYS A 205 -17.15 -7.85 7.98
C LYS A 205 -17.52 -8.57 6.68
N THR A 206 -17.12 -8.03 5.53
CA THR A 206 -17.32 -8.69 4.24
C THR A 206 -16.00 -9.20 3.68
N ALA A 207 -15.90 -10.50 3.43
CA ALA A 207 -14.74 -11.10 2.78
C ALA A 207 -14.84 -10.89 1.26
N ASN A 208 -13.80 -10.31 0.66
CA ASN A 208 -13.67 -10.24 -0.79
C ASN A 208 -13.18 -11.60 -1.31
N LEU A 209 -13.91 -12.21 -2.25
CA LEU A 209 -13.53 -13.47 -2.89
C LEU A 209 -12.76 -13.21 -4.18
N ALA A 210 -11.77 -14.05 -4.50
CA ALA A 210 -11.12 -14.03 -5.82
C ALA A 210 -12.11 -14.48 -6.91
N VAL A 211 -12.25 -13.68 -7.95
CA VAL A 211 -13.06 -13.97 -9.15
C VAL A 211 -12.35 -13.50 -10.41
N LYS A 212 -12.94 -13.73 -11.58
CA LYS A 212 -12.35 -13.35 -12.86
C LYS A 212 -13.09 -12.15 -13.48
N GLY A 213 -12.32 -11.24 -14.08
CA GLY A 213 -12.78 -10.08 -14.82
C GLY A 213 -12.61 -10.30 -16.32
N MET A 214 -13.67 -10.03 -17.07
CA MET A 214 -13.68 -10.03 -18.53
C MET A 214 -13.92 -8.60 -19.02
N GLY A 215 -13.15 -8.15 -20.00
CA GLY A 215 -13.27 -6.78 -20.50
C GLY A 215 -12.35 -6.52 -21.68
N TYR A 216 -12.34 -5.29 -22.16
CA TYR A 216 -11.56 -4.89 -23.32
C TYR A 216 -10.29 -4.15 -22.93
N GLY A 217 -9.33 -4.09 -23.84
CA GLY A 217 -8.08 -3.35 -23.68
C GLY A 217 -7.62 -2.75 -25.01
N GLY A 218 -6.49 -2.04 -24.95
CA GLY A 218 -5.88 -1.37 -26.08
C GLY A 218 -6.48 0.00 -26.38
N ASN A 219 -6.12 0.56 -27.53
CA ASN A 219 -6.57 1.86 -28.00
C ASN A 219 -6.78 1.88 -29.52
N THR A 220 -7.17 3.03 -30.08
CA THR A 220 -7.44 3.15 -31.53
C THR A 220 -6.22 2.91 -32.42
N LYS A 221 -4.99 2.99 -31.89
CA LYS A 221 -3.76 2.65 -32.63
C LYS A 221 -3.38 1.18 -32.52
N THR A 222 -3.37 0.61 -31.32
CA THR A 222 -3.05 -0.82 -31.10
C THR A 222 -4.16 -1.74 -31.61
N GLY A 223 -5.37 -1.21 -31.78
CA GLY A 223 -6.58 -1.97 -31.97
C GLY A 223 -7.13 -2.46 -30.64
N GLN A 224 -8.42 -2.82 -30.67
CA GLN A 224 -9.14 -3.37 -29.54
C GLN A 224 -8.84 -4.86 -29.37
N TYR A 225 -8.64 -5.29 -28.13
CA TYR A 225 -8.60 -6.71 -27.76
C TYR A 225 -9.45 -6.97 -26.51
N ILE A 226 -9.62 -8.26 -26.17
CA ILE A 226 -10.49 -8.71 -25.07
C ILE A 226 -9.73 -9.67 -24.14
N PHE A 227 -9.92 -9.48 -22.83
CA PHE A 227 -9.52 -10.40 -21.76
C PHE A 227 -10.63 -11.41 -21.52
N ASP A 228 -10.69 -12.49 -22.30
CA ASP A 228 -11.77 -13.49 -22.29
C ASP A 228 -11.30 -14.91 -21.90
N GLY A 229 -10.01 -15.07 -21.58
CA GLY A 229 -9.38 -16.34 -21.29
C GLY A 229 -8.94 -17.12 -22.55
N GLN A 230 -9.17 -16.58 -23.75
CA GLN A 230 -8.77 -17.17 -25.03
C GLN A 230 -7.79 -16.25 -25.76
N THR A 231 -8.18 -14.99 -26.00
CA THR A 231 -7.36 -13.97 -26.66
C THR A 231 -6.30 -13.46 -25.70
N PHE A 232 -6.74 -13.01 -24.53
CA PHE A 232 -5.88 -12.71 -23.38
C PHE A 232 -6.44 -13.40 -22.13
N PRO A 233 -5.60 -13.74 -21.14
CA PRO A 233 -6.07 -14.27 -19.87
C PRO A 233 -7.12 -13.37 -19.21
N LEU A 234 -8.11 -13.98 -18.55
CA LEU A 234 -9.06 -13.25 -17.69
C LEU A 234 -8.30 -12.52 -16.58
N LEU A 235 -8.80 -11.35 -16.19
CA LEU A 235 -8.21 -10.52 -15.14
C LEU A 235 -8.50 -11.11 -13.76
N ASP A 236 -7.48 -11.19 -12.91
CA ASP A 236 -7.63 -11.66 -11.52
C ASP A 236 -8.13 -10.53 -10.62
N ILE A 237 -9.43 -10.48 -10.35
CA ILE A 237 -10.06 -9.44 -9.54
C ILE A 237 -10.64 -10.01 -8.24
N THR A 238 -11.14 -9.14 -7.37
CA THR A 238 -11.86 -9.57 -6.18
C THR A 238 -13.30 -9.10 -6.20
N ARG A 239 -14.19 -9.85 -5.55
CA ARG A 239 -15.61 -9.58 -5.49
C ARG A 239 -16.12 -9.69 -4.06
N ASN A 240 -16.81 -8.65 -3.65
CA ASN A 240 -17.69 -8.73 -2.51
C ASN A 240 -19.02 -9.32 -2.97
N THR A 241 -19.26 -10.58 -2.61
CA THR A 241 -20.45 -11.32 -3.07
C THR A 241 -21.75 -10.68 -2.59
N LEU A 242 -21.69 -10.15 -1.38
CA LEU A 242 -22.79 -9.53 -0.64
C LEU A 242 -23.14 -8.18 -1.28
N LEU A 243 -22.16 -7.29 -1.48
CA LEU A 243 -22.36 -5.98 -2.13
C LEU A 243 -22.53 -6.06 -3.65
N ARG A 244 -22.40 -7.25 -4.24
CA ARG A 244 -22.33 -7.48 -5.70
C ARG A 244 -21.34 -6.53 -6.40
N THR A 245 -20.29 -6.16 -5.69
CA THR A 245 -19.29 -5.17 -6.11
C THR A 245 -17.95 -5.86 -6.33
N CYS A 246 -17.32 -5.53 -7.45
CA CYS A 246 -16.04 -6.07 -7.86
C CYS A 246 -14.99 -4.98 -7.68
N TYR A 247 -13.77 -5.40 -7.39
CA TYR A 247 -12.63 -4.52 -7.16
C TYR A 247 -11.50 -4.94 -8.08
N MET A 248 -10.88 -3.98 -8.76
CA MET A 248 -9.67 -4.18 -9.57
C MET A 248 -8.46 -4.38 -8.65
N GLU A 249 -8.49 -5.43 -7.85
CA GLU A 249 -7.49 -5.72 -6.84
C GLU A 249 -7.37 -7.22 -6.60
N ASN A 250 -6.13 -7.67 -6.44
CA ASN A 250 -5.75 -8.94 -5.85
C ASN A 250 -4.50 -8.72 -4.96
N THR A 251 -3.89 -9.81 -4.46
CA THR A 251 -2.73 -9.72 -3.56
C THR A 251 -1.48 -9.14 -4.22
N ALA A 252 -1.36 -9.21 -5.54
CA ALA A 252 -0.20 -8.76 -6.30
C ALA A 252 -0.36 -7.36 -6.90
N VAL A 253 -1.58 -7.00 -7.32
CA VAL A 253 -1.87 -5.76 -8.06
C VAL A 253 -3.16 -5.12 -7.55
N LYS A 254 -3.14 -3.79 -7.42
CA LYS A 254 -4.31 -2.96 -7.15
C LYS A 254 -4.34 -1.81 -8.16
N VAL A 255 -5.44 -1.68 -8.87
CA VAL A 255 -5.70 -0.54 -9.76
C VAL A 255 -6.54 0.49 -9.01
N VAL A 256 -6.10 1.75 -9.07
CA VAL A 256 -6.75 2.90 -8.46
C VAL A 256 -7.17 3.83 -9.59
N ASP A 257 -8.47 4.12 -9.66
CA ASP A 257 -8.97 5.20 -10.50
C ASP A 257 -8.78 6.54 -9.75
N MET A 258 -7.94 7.41 -10.32
CA MET A 258 -7.64 8.73 -9.78
C MET A 258 -8.72 9.77 -10.12
N LYS A 259 -9.68 9.46 -10.99
CA LYS A 259 -10.81 10.31 -11.38
C LYS A 259 -10.39 11.71 -11.83
N HIS A 260 -9.33 11.76 -12.63
CA HIS A 260 -8.68 12.98 -13.12
C HIS A 260 -8.13 13.89 -12.01
N GLY A 261 -8.01 13.37 -10.79
CA GLY A 261 -7.40 14.04 -9.66
C GLY A 261 -5.90 13.77 -9.54
N TYR A 262 -5.22 14.61 -8.75
CA TYR A 262 -3.79 14.48 -8.47
C TYR A 262 -3.49 13.75 -7.15
N ALA A 263 -4.53 13.41 -6.37
CA ALA A 263 -4.42 12.73 -5.07
C ALA A 263 -5.58 11.75 -4.87
N SER A 264 -5.31 10.64 -4.16
CA SER A 264 -6.30 9.61 -3.83
C SER A 264 -5.90 8.90 -2.53
N PHE A 265 -6.87 8.30 -1.85
CA PHE A 265 -6.63 7.40 -0.71
C PHE A 265 -6.15 6.00 -1.14
N ASN A 266 -5.88 5.79 -2.43
CA ASN A 266 -5.48 4.50 -3.02
C ASN A 266 -6.48 3.37 -2.75
N SER A 267 -7.76 3.73 -2.70
CA SER A 267 -8.86 2.76 -2.68
C SER A 267 -8.89 2.01 -4.01
N PRO A 268 -9.05 0.68 -4.01
CA PRO A 268 -9.18 -0.06 -5.25
C PRO A 268 -10.39 0.44 -6.04
N MET A 269 -10.22 0.51 -7.36
CA MET A 269 -11.33 0.81 -8.26
C MET A 269 -12.43 -0.23 -8.07
N LYS A 270 -13.66 0.23 -7.88
CA LYS A 270 -14.83 -0.60 -7.63
C LYS A 270 -15.89 -0.43 -8.70
N PHE A 271 -16.52 -1.52 -9.11
CA PHE A 271 -17.52 -1.54 -10.17
C PHE A 271 -18.58 -2.61 -9.93
N SER A 272 -19.71 -2.50 -10.65
CA SER A 272 -20.79 -3.47 -10.55
C SER A 272 -20.37 -4.81 -11.16
N CYS A 273 -20.47 -5.91 -10.39
CA CYS A 273 -20.17 -7.25 -10.89
C CYS A 273 -21.30 -7.77 -11.79
N LYS A 274 -21.44 -7.24 -13.00
CA LYS A 274 -22.40 -7.79 -13.97
C LYS A 274 -21.89 -9.14 -14.48
N LYS A 275 -22.67 -10.19 -14.28
CA LYS A 275 -22.30 -11.53 -14.72
C LYS A 275 -22.16 -11.58 -16.24
N ASN A 276 -21.16 -12.32 -16.70
CA ASN A 276 -21.16 -12.79 -18.07
C ASN A 276 -22.34 -13.75 -18.29
N THR A 277 -22.98 -13.70 -19.45
CA THR A 277 -24.11 -14.57 -19.81
C THR A 277 -23.69 -15.99 -20.20
N GLY A 278 -22.38 -16.29 -20.20
CA GLY A 278 -21.82 -17.62 -20.48
C GLY A 278 -21.86 -18.58 -19.28
N ASN A 279 -21.31 -19.80 -19.49
CA ASN A 279 -21.33 -20.90 -18.53
C ASN A 279 -20.36 -20.74 -17.33
N ASP A 280 -19.45 -19.76 -17.36
CA ASP A 280 -18.53 -19.51 -16.24
C ASP A 280 -19.20 -18.68 -15.14
N LYS A 281 -19.49 -19.34 -14.01
CA LYS A 281 -20.18 -18.75 -12.86
C LYS A 281 -19.35 -17.70 -12.11
N ASN A 282 -18.03 -17.65 -12.34
CA ASN A 282 -17.09 -16.80 -11.59
C ASN A 282 -16.44 -15.69 -12.45
N THR A 283 -16.95 -15.46 -13.66
CA THR A 283 -16.45 -14.40 -14.55
C THR A 283 -17.47 -13.26 -14.67
N PHE A 284 -16.98 -12.02 -14.51
CA PHE A 284 -17.78 -10.80 -14.49
C PHE A 284 -17.23 -9.76 -15.47
N TRP A 285 -18.09 -9.00 -16.11
CA TRP A 285 -17.67 -7.88 -16.95
C TRP A 285 -17.04 -6.78 -16.08
N THR A 286 -15.89 -6.25 -16.50
CA THR A 286 -15.28 -5.06 -15.89
C THR A 286 -15.98 -3.79 -16.37
N GLY A 287 -15.51 -2.61 -15.97
CA GLY A 287 -16.17 -1.35 -16.31
C GLY A 287 -17.22 -0.95 -15.28
N TYR A 288 -17.36 0.36 -15.06
CA TYR A 288 -18.38 0.92 -14.16
C TYR A 288 -19.81 0.44 -14.49
N GLN A 289 -20.09 0.23 -15.77
CA GLN A 289 -21.37 -0.24 -16.30
C GLN A 289 -21.46 -1.77 -16.43
N GLY A 290 -20.38 -2.50 -16.15
CA GLY A 290 -20.28 -3.95 -16.35
C GLY A 290 -20.39 -4.34 -17.83
N ASP A 291 -19.74 -3.58 -18.70
CA ASP A 291 -19.72 -3.76 -20.16
C ASP A 291 -18.32 -4.04 -20.72
N GLY A 292 -17.32 -4.12 -19.83
CA GLY A 292 -15.92 -4.39 -20.15
C GLY A 292 -15.10 -3.14 -20.48
N TYR A 293 -15.67 -1.94 -20.42
CA TYR A 293 -15.02 -0.71 -20.88
C TYR A 293 -14.74 0.30 -19.77
N ASP A 294 -13.75 1.14 -20.05
CA ASP A 294 -13.45 2.38 -19.33
C ASP A 294 -12.80 3.36 -20.31
N LYS A 295 -13.60 3.81 -21.27
CA LYS A 295 -13.04 4.49 -22.44
C LYS A 295 -12.53 5.85 -22.04
N GLU A 296 -11.30 6.14 -22.39
CA GLU A 296 -10.66 7.42 -22.13
C GLU A 296 -9.68 7.74 -23.24
N ASN A 297 -9.75 8.97 -23.77
CA ASN A 297 -8.86 9.50 -24.80
C ASN A 297 -8.48 8.49 -25.93
N GLY A 298 -9.44 7.71 -26.42
CA GLY A 298 -9.24 6.71 -27.48
C GLY A 298 -8.76 5.32 -27.05
N ALA A 299 -8.46 5.11 -25.76
CA ALA A 299 -8.30 3.79 -25.15
C ALA A 299 -9.66 3.14 -24.84
N PHE A 300 -9.70 1.81 -24.84
CA PHE A 300 -10.91 1.05 -24.54
C PHE A 300 -11.10 0.79 -23.05
N SER A 301 -10.02 0.54 -22.30
CA SER A 301 -10.04 0.46 -20.84
C SER A 301 -8.64 0.52 -20.21
N PRO A 302 -8.12 1.71 -19.86
CA PRO A 302 -6.83 1.85 -19.18
C PRO A 302 -6.76 1.05 -17.87
N MET A 303 -7.86 0.93 -17.11
CA MET A 303 -7.85 0.13 -15.88
C MET A 303 -7.61 -1.37 -16.12
N ASN A 304 -8.14 -1.95 -17.20
CA ASN A 304 -7.97 -3.37 -17.51
C ASN A 304 -6.53 -3.62 -17.95
N ASP A 305 -5.99 -2.74 -18.79
CA ASP A 305 -4.61 -2.80 -19.26
C ASP A 305 -3.61 -2.63 -18.11
N ALA A 306 -3.89 -1.76 -17.14
CA ALA A 306 -3.07 -1.58 -15.95
C ALA A 306 -3.07 -2.86 -15.08
N MET A 307 -4.23 -3.48 -14.91
CA MET A 307 -4.37 -4.73 -14.15
C MET A 307 -3.57 -5.87 -14.79
N TYR A 308 -3.70 -6.01 -16.11
CA TYR A 308 -2.98 -7.00 -16.88
C TYR A 308 -1.47 -6.76 -16.85
N SER A 309 -1.04 -5.50 -17.04
CA SER A 309 0.38 -5.13 -17.03
C SER A 309 1.02 -5.48 -15.69
N GLY A 310 0.39 -5.11 -14.57
CA GLY A 310 0.87 -5.46 -13.24
C GLY A 310 1.01 -6.98 -13.04
N TYR A 311 0.04 -7.75 -13.54
CA TYR A 311 0.09 -9.22 -13.50
C TYR A 311 1.29 -9.77 -14.28
N VAL A 312 1.44 -9.35 -15.54
CA VAL A 312 2.53 -9.80 -16.41
C VAL A 312 3.89 -9.48 -15.82
N ILE A 313 4.08 -8.26 -15.30
CA ILE A 313 5.36 -7.83 -14.74
C ILE A 313 5.72 -8.66 -13.51
N LYS A 314 4.78 -8.83 -12.56
CA LYS A 314 4.99 -9.69 -11.38
C LYS A 314 5.34 -11.12 -11.78
N ARG A 315 4.61 -11.69 -12.74
CA ARG A 315 4.84 -13.05 -13.23
C ARG A 315 6.18 -13.19 -13.95
N MET A 316 6.56 -12.23 -14.79
CA MET A 316 7.84 -12.25 -15.52
C MET A 316 9.02 -12.37 -14.55
N TYR A 317 9.13 -11.47 -13.57
CA TYR A 317 10.22 -11.51 -12.59
C TYR A 317 10.19 -12.80 -11.75
N LYS A 318 8.99 -13.25 -11.35
CA LYS A 318 8.84 -14.45 -10.53
C LYS A 318 9.19 -15.72 -11.30
N ASP A 319 8.71 -15.87 -12.52
CA ASP A 319 8.86 -17.09 -13.32
C ASP A 319 10.24 -17.22 -13.91
N TRP A 320 10.78 -16.14 -14.48
CA TRP A 320 12.07 -16.20 -15.15
C TRP A 320 13.23 -16.14 -14.18
N TYR A 321 13.09 -15.41 -13.07
CA TYR A 321 14.20 -15.07 -12.19
C TYR A 321 13.99 -15.53 -10.74
N GLY A 322 12.81 -16.01 -10.37
CA GLY A 322 12.53 -16.51 -9.01
C GLY A 322 12.42 -15.42 -7.96
N ILE A 323 12.36 -14.14 -8.36
CA ILE A 323 12.40 -12.99 -7.45
C ILE A 323 11.10 -12.20 -7.46
N GLU A 324 10.84 -11.50 -6.36
CA GLU A 324 9.78 -10.49 -6.32
C GLU A 324 10.29 -9.21 -6.97
N VAL A 325 9.52 -8.63 -7.90
CA VAL A 325 9.91 -7.38 -8.56
C VAL A 325 10.04 -6.22 -7.58
N LEU A 326 9.15 -6.14 -6.59
CA LEU A 326 9.21 -5.17 -5.50
C LEU A 326 8.94 -5.88 -4.19
N THR A 327 9.67 -5.45 -3.17
CA THR A 327 9.55 -5.90 -1.78
C THR A 327 9.29 -4.73 -0.84
N GLU A 328 8.52 -4.96 0.21
CA GLU A 328 8.32 -4.01 1.30
C GLU A 328 8.93 -4.54 2.59
N LYS A 329 9.36 -3.62 3.45
CA LYS A 329 9.82 -3.95 4.80
C LYS A 329 8.61 -4.22 5.68
N SER A 330 8.60 -5.38 6.30
CA SER A 330 7.57 -5.88 7.21
C SER A 330 8.22 -6.29 8.54
N GLY A 331 7.44 -6.30 9.62
CA GLY A 331 7.92 -6.52 10.99
C GLY A 331 8.05 -5.22 11.78
N ILE A 332 8.16 -5.33 13.11
CA ILE A 332 8.13 -4.18 14.03
C ILE A 332 9.31 -3.23 13.77
N PHE A 333 10.42 -3.75 13.23
CA PHE A 333 11.58 -2.95 12.83
C PHE A 333 11.93 -3.04 11.34
N GLY A 334 11.00 -3.56 10.51
CA GLY A 334 11.22 -3.69 9.06
C GLY A 334 12.27 -4.74 8.68
N GLU A 335 12.44 -5.77 9.52
CA GLU A 335 13.46 -6.81 9.38
C GLU A 335 13.13 -7.90 8.36
N THR A 336 11.86 -8.03 7.95
CA THR A 336 11.43 -9.02 6.95
C THR A 336 11.10 -8.34 5.62
N LYS A 337 11.49 -8.97 4.51
CA LYS A 337 11.05 -8.54 3.17
C LYS A 337 9.84 -9.37 2.76
N GLN A 338 8.75 -8.71 2.41
CA GLN A 338 7.56 -9.35 1.83
C GLN A 338 7.31 -8.81 0.43
N PRO A 339 6.62 -9.54 -0.46
CA PRO A 339 6.23 -9.03 -1.76
C PRO A 339 5.39 -7.76 -1.61
N MET A 340 5.81 -6.66 -2.25
CA MET A 340 5.02 -5.43 -2.29
C MET A 340 3.89 -5.57 -3.31
N GLN A 341 2.68 -5.11 -2.97
CA GLN A 341 1.55 -5.01 -3.92
C GLN A 341 1.83 -3.87 -4.91
N LEU A 342 1.67 -4.12 -6.21
CA LEU A 342 1.79 -3.09 -7.25
C LEU A 342 0.54 -2.21 -7.25
N ILE A 343 0.69 -0.93 -6.91
CA ILE A 343 -0.41 0.06 -7.00
C ILE A 343 -0.30 0.78 -8.34
N MET A 344 -1.27 0.53 -9.22
CA MET A 344 -1.37 1.13 -10.56
C MET A 344 -2.41 2.25 -10.52
N ARG A 345 -1.97 3.52 -10.49
CA ARG A 345 -2.87 4.68 -10.48
C ARG A 345 -3.15 5.14 -11.91
N VAL A 346 -4.37 4.95 -12.39
CA VAL A 346 -4.82 5.35 -13.73
C VAL A 346 -5.72 6.58 -13.66
N HIS A 347 -5.98 7.22 -14.80
CA HIS A 347 -6.77 8.45 -14.89
C HIS A 347 -6.21 9.60 -14.05
N TYR A 348 -4.89 9.71 -13.98
CA TYR A 348 -4.20 10.70 -13.16
C TYR A 348 -4.20 12.09 -13.81
N GLY A 349 -4.66 13.08 -13.06
CA GLY A 349 -4.70 14.47 -13.52
C GLY A 349 -5.61 14.67 -14.72
N SER A 350 -5.51 15.84 -15.35
CA SER A 350 -6.26 16.17 -16.57
C SER A 350 -5.25 16.45 -17.67
N ASN A 351 -5.42 15.79 -18.82
CA ASN A 351 -4.54 15.94 -19.98
C ASN A 351 -3.06 15.71 -19.66
N TYR A 352 -2.78 14.80 -18.72
CA TYR A 352 -1.44 14.56 -18.22
C TYR A 352 -0.70 13.59 -19.16
N GLU A 353 0.23 14.11 -19.95
CA GLU A 353 1.02 13.33 -20.91
C GLU A 353 2.30 12.74 -20.28
N ASN A 354 2.15 12.07 -19.14
CA ASN A 354 3.28 11.42 -18.49
C ASN A 354 2.87 10.23 -17.61
N ALA A 355 3.83 9.36 -17.34
CA ALA A 355 3.76 8.28 -16.36
C ALA A 355 4.97 8.38 -15.41
N TYR A 356 4.83 7.88 -14.18
CA TYR A 356 5.93 7.91 -13.23
C TYR A 356 5.79 6.90 -12.07
N TRP A 357 6.95 6.47 -11.58
CA TRP A 357 7.17 5.88 -10.26
C TRP A 357 7.47 6.95 -9.20
N ASP A 358 6.86 6.85 -8.01
CA ASP A 358 7.04 7.83 -6.91
C ASP A 358 7.72 7.28 -5.64
N GLY A 359 8.36 6.10 -5.74
CA GLY A 359 8.96 5.39 -4.60
C GLY A 359 8.05 4.34 -3.95
N LYS A 360 6.75 4.31 -4.27
CA LYS A 360 5.82 3.29 -3.73
C LYS A 360 4.72 2.82 -4.70
N GLN A 361 4.48 3.53 -5.78
CA GLN A 361 3.39 3.24 -6.71
C GLN A 361 3.65 3.83 -8.10
N MET A 362 2.96 3.30 -9.09
CA MET A 362 3.03 3.72 -10.50
C MET A 362 1.81 4.57 -10.85
N THR A 363 2.00 5.53 -11.74
CA THR A 363 0.99 6.54 -12.07
C THR A 363 0.97 6.80 -13.55
N PHE A 364 -0.22 6.84 -14.13
CA PHE A 364 -0.41 6.96 -15.55
C PHE A 364 -1.46 8.04 -15.82
N GLY A 365 -1.07 9.07 -16.56
CA GLY A 365 -2.01 10.04 -17.09
C GLY A 365 -2.78 9.51 -18.29
N ASP A 366 -3.85 10.23 -18.64
CA ASP A 366 -4.73 9.88 -19.76
C ASP A 366 -4.21 10.38 -21.11
N GLY A 367 -3.06 11.06 -21.15
CA GLY A 367 -2.55 11.71 -22.35
C GLY A 367 -3.44 12.89 -22.79
N ASP A 368 -3.08 13.52 -23.90
CA ASP A 368 -3.86 14.58 -24.53
C ASP A 368 -3.69 14.49 -26.06
N ASP A 369 -3.20 15.52 -26.73
CA ASP A 369 -3.06 15.57 -28.18
C ASP A 369 -1.96 14.65 -28.74
N MET A 370 -0.90 14.39 -27.98
CA MET A 370 0.26 13.64 -28.45
C MET A 370 0.17 12.16 -28.09
N MET A 371 -0.46 11.84 -26.96
CA MET A 371 -0.48 10.50 -26.41
C MET A 371 -1.90 10.02 -26.05
N TYR A 372 -2.12 8.73 -26.20
CA TYR A 372 -3.20 7.99 -25.53
C TYR A 372 -2.93 7.91 -24.02
N PRO A 373 -3.87 7.38 -23.21
CA PRO A 373 -3.57 7.02 -21.83
C PRO A 373 -2.29 6.19 -21.76
N LEU A 374 -1.37 6.58 -20.87
CA LEU A 374 -0.02 6.02 -20.82
C LEU A 374 0.02 4.64 -20.13
N VAL A 375 -1.05 3.86 -20.30
CA VAL A 375 -1.18 2.52 -19.79
C VAL A 375 -0.95 1.53 -20.92
N SER A 376 0.25 0.96 -20.95
CA SER A 376 0.60 -0.19 -21.78
C SER A 376 1.49 -1.13 -20.97
N LEU A 377 1.66 -2.36 -21.46
CA LEU A 377 2.58 -3.30 -20.82
C LEU A 377 4.00 -2.75 -20.76
N GLU A 378 4.43 -2.05 -21.81
CA GLU A 378 5.75 -1.42 -21.89
C GLU A 378 5.94 -0.36 -20.81
N ILE A 379 5.03 0.63 -20.75
CA ILE A 379 5.14 1.73 -19.80
C ILE A 379 4.95 1.22 -18.37
N GLY A 380 4.02 0.29 -18.13
CA GLY A 380 3.87 -0.33 -16.81
C GLY A 380 5.15 -1.05 -16.35
N ALA A 381 5.80 -1.80 -17.23
CA ALA A 381 7.04 -2.50 -16.92
C ALA A 381 8.22 -1.56 -16.71
N HIS A 382 8.27 -0.46 -17.46
CA HIS A 382 9.24 0.62 -17.29
C HIS A 382 9.10 1.24 -15.89
N GLU A 383 7.90 1.72 -15.52
CA GLU A 383 7.69 2.37 -14.22
C GLU A 383 7.94 1.44 -13.02
N VAL A 384 7.49 0.18 -13.09
CA VAL A 384 7.74 -0.79 -12.01
C VAL A 384 9.25 -1.07 -11.85
N SER A 385 10.01 -1.03 -12.95
CA SER A 385 11.43 -1.37 -12.94
C SER A 385 12.33 -0.23 -12.44
N HIS A 386 11.84 1.01 -12.36
CA HIS A 386 12.46 2.04 -11.52
C HIS A 386 12.46 1.63 -10.05
N GLY A 387 11.31 1.16 -9.53
CA GLY A 387 11.23 0.63 -8.18
C GLY A 387 12.14 -0.58 -7.97
N PHE A 388 12.27 -1.47 -8.97
CA PHE A 388 13.22 -2.58 -8.90
C PHE A 388 14.64 -2.06 -8.75
N THR A 389 15.05 -1.08 -9.56
CA THR A 389 16.38 -0.47 -9.51
C THR A 389 16.61 0.24 -8.17
N GLU A 390 15.63 0.98 -7.66
CA GLU A 390 15.68 1.65 -6.35
C GLU A 390 15.95 0.66 -5.20
N GLN A 391 15.37 -0.54 -5.26
CA GLN A 391 15.55 -1.58 -4.23
C GLN A 391 16.84 -2.39 -4.36
N HIS A 392 17.62 -2.20 -5.43
CA HIS A 392 18.82 -2.97 -5.76
C HIS A 392 20.02 -2.05 -5.97
N ALA A 393 20.44 -1.78 -7.22
CA ALA A 393 21.60 -0.93 -7.51
C ALA A 393 21.44 0.51 -6.99
N ASN A 394 20.19 0.96 -6.84
CA ASN A 394 19.81 2.31 -6.45
C ASN A 394 20.52 3.37 -7.32
N LEU A 395 20.56 3.13 -8.63
CA LEU A 395 21.17 4.03 -9.62
C LEU A 395 20.56 5.43 -9.49
N GLU A 396 21.41 6.41 -9.15
CA GLU A 396 20.99 7.80 -9.05
C GLU A 396 20.50 8.29 -10.41
N TYR A 397 19.38 9.01 -10.41
CA TYR A 397 18.68 9.46 -11.62
C TYR A 397 19.35 10.70 -12.25
N VAL A 398 20.66 10.62 -12.48
CA VAL A 398 21.50 11.69 -13.02
C VAL A 398 22.68 11.10 -13.79
N ALA A 399 23.19 11.86 -14.76
CA ALA A 399 24.39 11.51 -15.51
C ALA A 399 24.36 10.08 -16.11
N HIS A 400 25.47 9.32 -16.04
CA HIS A 400 25.53 7.97 -16.57
C HIS A 400 24.58 7.00 -15.84
N SER A 401 24.54 7.05 -14.50
CA SER A 401 23.70 6.15 -13.70
C SER A 401 22.22 6.35 -14.00
N GLY A 402 21.80 7.60 -14.25
CA GLY A 402 20.44 7.92 -14.66
C GLY A 402 20.11 7.38 -16.04
N GLY A 403 21.02 7.51 -17.01
CA GLY A 403 20.86 6.87 -18.32
C GLY A 403 20.75 5.35 -18.23
N ILE A 404 21.55 4.70 -17.38
CA ILE A 404 21.47 3.25 -17.15
C ILE A 404 20.15 2.86 -16.45
N ASN A 405 19.67 3.69 -15.52
CA ASN A 405 18.40 3.50 -14.83
C ASN A 405 17.23 3.51 -15.83
N GLU A 406 17.15 4.54 -16.66
CA GLU A 406 16.20 4.64 -17.78
C GLU A 406 16.28 3.45 -18.73
N SER A 407 17.51 3.08 -19.13
CA SER A 407 17.69 1.94 -20.02
C SER A 407 17.21 0.64 -19.38
N PHE A 408 17.51 0.38 -18.11
CA PHE A 408 17.07 -0.84 -17.44
C PHE A 408 15.53 -0.96 -17.45
N SER A 409 14.83 0.16 -17.24
CA SER A 409 13.37 0.23 -17.35
C SER A 409 12.86 -0.04 -18.77
N ASP A 410 13.53 0.50 -19.81
CA ASP A 410 13.23 0.18 -21.22
C ASP A 410 13.51 -1.30 -21.58
N MET A 411 14.59 -1.88 -21.04
CA MET A 411 14.89 -3.30 -21.19
C MET A 411 13.80 -4.18 -20.57
N ALA A 412 13.32 -3.80 -19.39
CA ALA A 412 12.23 -4.48 -18.71
C ALA A 412 10.92 -4.40 -19.51
N ALA A 413 10.65 -3.27 -20.17
CA ALA A 413 9.53 -3.13 -21.09
C ALA A 413 9.58 -4.16 -22.23
N LYS A 414 10.74 -4.32 -22.88
CA LYS A 414 10.92 -5.33 -23.94
C LYS A 414 10.92 -6.76 -23.42
N ALA A 415 11.43 -6.98 -22.21
CA ALA A 415 11.36 -8.28 -21.55
C ALA A 415 9.91 -8.66 -21.24
N ALA A 416 9.09 -7.72 -20.78
CA ALA A 416 7.68 -7.94 -20.48
C ALA A 416 6.86 -8.21 -21.76
N GLU A 417 7.09 -7.43 -22.82
CA GLU A 417 6.49 -7.67 -24.14
C GLU A 417 6.84 -9.08 -24.66
N PHE A 418 8.11 -9.48 -24.56
CA PHE A 418 8.59 -10.81 -24.95
C PHE A 418 8.02 -11.92 -24.07
N TYR A 419 7.90 -11.70 -22.75
CA TYR A 419 7.26 -12.65 -21.84
C TYR A 419 5.80 -12.89 -22.26
N SER A 420 5.08 -11.81 -22.54
CA SER A 420 3.65 -11.83 -22.83
C SER A 420 3.33 -12.40 -24.21
N THR A 421 4.14 -12.08 -25.23
CA THR A 421 3.78 -12.33 -26.64
C THR A 421 4.82 -13.13 -27.43
N GLN A 422 5.97 -13.44 -26.82
CA GLN A 422 7.16 -14.02 -27.48
C GLN A 422 7.69 -13.15 -28.64
N LYS A 423 7.32 -11.87 -28.67
CA LYS A 423 7.74 -10.88 -29.65
C LYS A 423 8.16 -9.60 -28.93
N ASN A 424 8.97 -8.79 -29.60
CA ASN A 424 9.22 -7.42 -29.19
C ASN A 424 9.44 -6.52 -30.41
N THR A 425 9.11 -5.24 -30.26
CA THR A 425 9.20 -4.25 -31.33
C THR A 425 10.49 -3.43 -31.30
N TRP A 426 11.31 -3.58 -30.26
CA TRP A 426 12.52 -2.78 -29.98
C TRP A 426 12.29 -1.27 -29.95
N THR A 427 11.03 -0.85 -29.89
CA THR A 427 10.59 0.53 -29.70
C THR A 427 9.98 0.70 -28.32
N ILE A 428 10.00 1.90 -27.77
CA ILE A 428 9.35 2.22 -26.49
C ILE A 428 8.21 3.22 -26.72
N GLY A 429 7.03 2.93 -26.19
CA GLY A 429 5.89 3.84 -26.24
C GLY A 429 5.21 3.91 -27.61
N ALA A 430 5.50 2.96 -28.50
CA ALA A 430 4.84 2.88 -29.81
C ALA A 430 3.31 2.74 -29.66
N ASP A 431 2.86 2.04 -28.62
CA ASP A 431 1.44 1.82 -28.36
C ASP A 431 0.69 3.05 -27.86
N ILE A 432 1.40 4.04 -27.31
CA ILE A 432 0.77 5.20 -26.65
C ILE A 432 0.91 6.51 -27.43
N VAL A 433 1.79 6.63 -28.42
CA VAL A 433 1.88 7.85 -29.24
C VAL A 433 0.81 7.87 -30.33
N LYS A 434 0.08 8.97 -30.46
CA LYS A 434 -0.97 9.15 -31.48
C LYS A 434 -0.37 9.33 -32.87
N GLU A 435 -1.05 8.86 -33.91
CA GLU A 435 -0.58 9.04 -35.30
C GLU A 435 -0.43 10.53 -35.67
N GLY A 436 -1.31 11.39 -35.14
CA GLY A 436 -1.26 12.84 -35.34
C GLY A 436 -0.08 13.55 -34.67
N SER A 437 0.64 12.89 -33.75
CA SER A 437 1.80 13.47 -33.06
C SER A 437 3.05 13.62 -33.96
N GLY A 438 3.06 12.94 -35.11
CA GLY A 438 4.25 12.82 -35.96
C GLY A 438 5.30 11.83 -35.42
N MET A 439 5.11 11.27 -34.23
CA MET A 439 5.98 10.26 -33.63
C MET A 439 5.49 8.84 -33.93
N LYS A 440 6.40 7.93 -34.24
CA LYS A 440 6.07 6.49 -34.35
C LYS A 440 6.20 5.75 -33.02
N ALA A 441 7.17 6.15 -32.21
CA ALA A 441 7.47 5.69 -30.85
C ALA A 441 8.19 6.82 -30.10
N LEU A 442 8.29 6.72 -28.77
CA LEU A 442 9.07 7.66 -27.95
C LEU A 442 10.58 7.42 -28.11
N ARG A 443 11.01 6.15 -28.10
CA ARG A 443 12.42 5.76 -28.23
C ARG A 443 12.60 4.52 -29.10
N TYR A 444 13.80 4.33 -29.63
CA TYR A 444 14.20 3.22 -30.49
C TYR A 444 15.45 2.54 -29.92
N MET A 445 15.37 1.27 -29.53
CA MET A 445 16.53 0.59 -28.92
C MET A 445 17.54 0.10 -29.95
N ASP A 446 17.12 -0.16 -31.19
CA ASP A 446 17.99 -0.58 -32.29
C ASP A 446 18.93 0.53 -32.76
N GLN A 447 18.40 1.74 -32.86
CA GLN A 447 19.14 2.96 -33.18
C GLN A 447 18.51 4.16 -32.44
N PRO A 448 18.93 4.43 -31.19
CA PRO A 448 18.41 5.51 -30.35
C PRO A 448 18.29 6.85 -31.04
N SER A 449 19.29 7.25 -31.84
CA SER A 449 19.31 8.55 -32.51
C SER A 449 18.15 8.80 -33.49
N ARG A 450 17.30 7.81 -33.76
CA ARG A 450 16.09 7.93 -34.60
C ARG A 450 15.01 8.82 -33.97
N ASP A 451 15.06 9.06 -32.65
CA ASP A 451 14.19 10.04 -31.99
C ASP A 451 14.68 11.50 -32.14
N GLY A 452 15.90 11.69 -32.65
CA GLY A 452 16.51 13.00 -32.90
C GLY A 452 17.41 13.54 -31.78
N GLU A 453 17.39 12.94 -30.58
CA GLU A 453 18.06 13.47 -29.39
C GLU A 453 18.92 12.41 -28.67
N SER A 454 18.51 11.14 -28.66
CA SER A 454 19.22 10.05 -27.99
C SER A 454 20.55 9.72 -28.66
N ILE A 455 21.50 9.22 -27.85
CA ILE A 455 22.84 8.84 -28.30
C ILE A 455 22.99 7.32 -28.49
N ASP A 456 23.66 6.90 -29.56
CA ASP A 456 23.86 5.46 -29.86
C ASP A 456 25.08 4.83 -29.17
N SER A 457 25.94 5.65 -28.57
CA SER A 457 27.26 5.23 -28.06
C SER A 457 27.78 6.16 -26.96
N ALA A 458 28.56 5.60 -26.03
CA ALA A 458 29.03 6.27 -24.82
C ALA A 458 29.97 7.47 -25.10
N ASP A 459 30.70 7.44 -26.21
CA ASP A 459 31.60 8.52 -26.64
C ASP A 459 30.88 9.80 -27.07
N LYS A 460 29.56 9.74 -27.32
CA LYS A 460 28.71 10.90 -27.60
C LYS A 460 28.12 11.54 -26.34
N TYR A 461 28.36 10.97 -25.16
CA TYR A 461 27.80 11.48 -23.91
C TYR A 461 28.36 12.88 -23.60
N THR A 462 27.48 13.79 -23.20
CA THR A 462 27.85 15.12 -22.69
C THR A 462 27.27 15.33 -21.30
N LYS A 463 28.02 16.02 -20.43
CA LYS A 463 27.57 16.31 -19.07
C LYS A 463 26.30 17.15 -19.11
N GLY A 464 25.25 16.68 -18.43
CA GLY A 464 23.95 17.34 -18.41
C GLY A 464 22.99 16.90 -19.52
N LEU A 465 23.39 15.93 -20.36
CA LEU A 465 22.46 15.23 -21.25
C LEU A 465 21.36 14.56 -20.41
N ASP A 466 20.11 14.73 -20.84
CA ASP A 466 18.95 14.14 -20.18
C ASP A 466 19.05 12.61 -20.14
N VAL A 467 18.55 12.03 -19.05
CA VAL A 467 18.63 10.58 -18.81
C VAL A 467 17.86 9.79 -19.86
N HIS A 468 16.74 10.30 -20.36
CA HIS A 468 15.95 9.63 -21.40
C HIS A 468 16.68 9.57 -22.75
N PHE A 469 17.66 10.45 -22.99
CA PHE A 469 18.49 10.47 -24.21
C PHE A 469 19.82 9.71 -24.03
N SER A 470 20.43 9.84 -22.85
CA SER A 470 21.64 9.09 -22.52
C SER A 470 21.39 7.58 -22.34
N SER A 471 20.13 7.18 -22.08
CA SER A 471 19.68 5.79 -22.06
C SER A 471 19.89 5.06 -23.41
N GLY A 472 20.05 5.80 -24.51
CA GLY A 472 20.31 5.21 -25.82
C GLY A 472 21.53 4.26 -25.82
N VAL A 473 22.57 4.55 -25.04
CA VAL A 473 23.78 3.72 -24.97
C VAL A 473 23.45 2.30 -24.50
N PHE A 474 22.73 2.16 -23.40
CA PHE A 474 22.42 0.86 -22.82
C PHE A 474 21.19 0.21 -23.47
N ASN A 475 20.27 1.00 -24.02
CA ASN A 475 19.19 0.49 -24.88
C ASN A 475 19.76 -0.24 -26.10
N ARG A 476 20.72 0.40 -26.78
CA ARG A 476 21.40 -0.20 -27.94
C ARG A 476 22.27 -1.38 -27.57
N LEU A 477 22.96 -1.33 -26.43
CA LEU A 477 23.70 -2.48 -25.90
C LEU A 477 22.77 -3.69 -25.72
N PHE A 478 21.62 -3.49 -25.08
CA PHE A 478 20.65 -4.55 -24.84
C PHE A 478 20.07 -5.13 -26.12
N TYR A 479 19.71 -4.28 -27.09
CA TYR A 479 19.28 -4.71 -28.42
C TYR A 479 20.34 -5.59 -29.10
N LEU A 480 21.60 -5.16 -29.09
CA LEU A 480 22.71 -5.88 -29.73
C LEU A 480 22.96 -7.25 -29.09
N ILE A 481 22.94 -7.34 -27.75
CA ILE A 481 23.08 -8.62 -27.03
C ILE A 481 21.88 -9.51 -27.38
N SER A 482 20.66 -9.01 -27.25
CA SER A 482 19.43 -9.78 -27.48
C SER A 482 19.28 -10.28 -28.92
N SER A 483 19.88 -9.59 -29.88
CA SER A 483 19.84 -9.94 -31.31
C SER A 483 21.01 -10.82 -31.76
N THR A 484 21.92 -11.18 -30.86
CA THR A 484 23.03 -12.09 -31.16
C THR A 484 22.52 -13.54 -31.21
N ASN A 485 23.05 -14.36 -32.12
CA ASN A 485 22.61 -15.75 -32.26
C ASN A 485 22.78 -16.53 -30.95
N GLY A 486 21.75 -17.25 -30.52
CA GLY A 486 21.72 -17.94 -29.23
C GLY A 486 21.26 -17.07 -28.04
N TRP A 487 21.03 -15.78 -28.26
CA TRP A 487 20.43 -14.86 -27.29
C TRP A 487 18.98 -14.53 -27.65
N ASN A 488 18.27 -13.97 -26.67
CA ASN A 488 16.96 -13.37 -26.83
C ASN A 488 16.76 -12.34 -25.69
N ALA A 489 15.63 -11.63 -25.71
CA ALA A 489 15.33 -10.62 -24.69
C ALA A 489 15.29 -11.20 -23.27
N GLN A 490 14.79 -12.43 -23.08
CA GLN A 490 14.76 -13.09 -21.78
C GLN A 490 16.17 -13.32 -21.21
N LEU A 491 17.08 -13.86 -22.02
CA LEU A 491 18.43 -14.20 -21.60
C LEU A 491 19.29 -12.95 -21.40
N ALA A 492 19.19 -11.98 -22.30
CA ALA A 492 19.85 -10.69 -22.14
C ALA A 492 19.35 -9.98 -20.88
N PHE A 493 18.03 -9.99 -20.63
CA PHE A 493 17.47 -9.31 -19.47
C PHE A 493 17.85 -10.02 -18.16
N LYS A 494 18.00 -11.34 -18.18
CA LYS A 494 18.56 -12.11 -17.04
C LYS A 494 19.93 -11.56 -16.60
N VAL A 495 20.81 -11.27 -17.56
CA VAL A 495 22.13 -10.68 -17.28
C VAL A 495 21.99 -9.28 -16.69
N MET A 496 21.14 -8.44 -17.28
CA MET A 496 20.91 -7.06 -16.81
C MET A 496 20.30 -7.03 -15.41
N VAL A 497 19.35 -7.92 -15.10
CA VAL A 497 18.76 -8.09 -13.76
C VAL A 497 19.85 -8.45 -12.76
N LYS A 498 20.70 -9.43 -13.08
CA LYS A 498 21.82 -9.82 -12.20
C LYS A 498 22.84 -8.68 -12.02
N ALA A 499 23.12 -7.92 -13.08
CA ALA A 499 23.98 -6.73 -13.02
C ALA A 499 23.43 -5.68 -12.05
N ASN A 500 22.14 -5.36 -12.16
CA ASN A 500 21.44 -4.44 -11.26
C ASN A 500 21.41 -4.95 -9.81
N MET A 501 21.15 -6.25 -9.60
CA MET A 501 21.08 -6.81 -8.24
C MET A 501 22.41 -6.92 -7.52
N ALA A 502 23.52 -7.16 -8.23
CA ALA A 502 24.76 -7.64 -7.61
C ALA A 502 26.03 -6.82 -7.92
N TYR A 503 26.03 -5.99 -8.97
CA TYR A 503 27.26 -5.36 -9.44
C TYR A 503 27.17 -3.84 -9.58
N TRP A 504 26.05 -3.32 -10.04
CA TRP A 504 25.85 -1.88 -10.17
C TRP A 504 25.67 -1.22 -8.80
N GLN A 505 26.05 0.05 -8.74
CA GLN A 505 26.05 0.92 -7.57
C GLN A 505 25.39 2.25 -7.92
N PRO A 506 25.03 3.09 -6.93
CA PRO A 506 24.26 4.30 -7.19
C PRO A 506 24.86 5.23 -8.24
N THR A 507 26.19 5.35 -8.30
CA THR A 507 26.90 6.29 -9.18
C THR A 507 27.58 5.61 -10.38
N THR A 508 27.21 4.36 -10.69
CA THR A 508 27.84 3.56 -11.75
C THR A 508 27.89 4.31 -13.09
N THR A 509 29.09 4.35 -13.67
CA THR A 509 29.36 4.87 -15.03
C THR A 509 29.06 3.83 -16.11
N PHE A 510 28.95 4.24 -17.38
CA PHE A 510 28.75 3.28 -18.49
C PHE A 510 29.84 2.19 -18.57
N ALA A 511 31.11 2.56 -18.33
CA ALA A 511 32.21 1.60 -18.32
C ALA A 511 32.08 0.57 -17.18
N GLU A 512 31.84 1.04 -15.95
CA GLU A 512 31.61 0.17 -14.79
C GLU A 512 30.37 -0.72 -14.97
N ALA A 513 29.29 -0.17 -15.54
CA ALA A 513 28.10 -0.94 -15.84
C ALA A 513 28.38 -2.06 -16.84
N GLY A 514 29.18 -1.78 -17.89
CA GLY A 514 29.64 -2.79 -18.83
C GLY A 514 30.42 -3.93 -18.16
N CYS A 515 31.28 -3.60 -17.20
CA CYS A 515 31.96 -4.62 -16.38
C CYS A 515 30.99 -5.44 -15.51
N GLY A 516 29.96 -4.80 -14.95
CA GLY A 516 28.88 -5.48 -14.22
C GLY A 516 28.13 -6.49 -15.10
N VAL A 517 27.83 -6.11 -16.35
CA VAL A 517 27.20 -7.01 -17.34
C VAL A 517 28.12 -8.19 -17.67
N LEU A 518 29.43 -7.98 -17.82
CA LEU A 518 30.40 -9.08 -18.06
C LEU A 518 30.49 -10.03 -16.87
N ASN A 519 30.54 -9.52 -15.63
CA ASN A 519 30.53 -10.36 -14.43
C ASN A 519 29.23 -11.17 -14.33
N ALA A 520 28.07 -10.56 -14.53
CA ALA A 520 26.79 -11.26 -14.56
C ALA A 520 26.72 -12.32 -15.68
N THR A 521 27.31 -12.04 -16.83
CA THR A 521 27.43 -13.00 -17.95
C THR A 521 28.28 -14.21 -17.55
N ASN A 522 29.41 -13.97 -16.88
CA ASN A 522 30.32 -15.00 -16.38
C ASN A 522 29.66 -15.90 -15.33
N ASP A 523 28.93 -15.32 -14.38
CA ASP A 523 28.17 -16.05 -13.34
C ASP A 523 27.20 -17.08 -13.96
N PHE A 524 26.56 -16.72 -15.07
CA PHE A 524 25.65 -17.62 -15.79
C PHE A 524 26.34 -18.52 -16.81
N LYS A 525 27.67 -18.45 -16.93
CA LYS A 525 28.48 -19.22 -17.89
C LYS A 525 28.01 -19.01 -19.34
N LEU A 526 27.60 -17.77 -19.65
CA LEU A 526 27.15 -17.37 -20.98
C LEU A 526 28.34 -16.87 -21.83
N PRO A 527 28.21 -16.82 -23.17
CA PRO A 527 29.30 -16.42 -24.05
C PRO A 527 29.74 -14.96 -23.84
N LEU A 528 30.86 -14.76 -23.14
CA LEU A 528 31.39 -13.43 -22.82
C LEU A 528 31.73 -12.60 -24.06
N GLU A 529 32.25 -13.24 -25.12
CA GLU A 529 32.66 -12.52 -26.34
C GLU A 529 31.49 -11.86 -27.07
N ASP A 530 30.27 -12.41 -26.97
CA ASP A 530 29.07 -11.79 -27.54
C ASP A 530 28.77 -10.44 -26.87
N VAL A 531 28.85 -10.42 -25.53
CA VAL A 531 28.65 -9.21 -24.74
C VAL A 531 29.78 -8.21 -24.95
N LYS A 532 31.05 -8.66 -24.99
CA LYS A 532 32.19 -7.79 -25.31
C LYS A 532 32.07 -7.16 -26.69
N ALA A 533 31.63 -7.91 -27.69
CA ALA A 533 31.41 -7.39 -29.04
C ALA A 533 30.30 -6.32 -29.05
N ALA A 534 29.21 -6.52 -28.28
CA ALA A 534 28.15 -5.53 -28.15
C ALA A 534 28.61 -4.26 -27.42
N LEU A 535 29.39 -4.38 -26.34
CA LEU A 535 29.98 -3.26 -25.60
C LEU A 535 30.85 -2.37 -26.51
N ARG A 536 31.74 -2.98 -27.31
CA ARG A 536 32.60 -2.24 -28.25
C ARG A 536 31.77 -1.46 -29.28
N LYS A 537 30.62 -1.99 -29.74
CA LYS A 537 29.73 -1.30 -30.69
C LYS A 537 29.06 -0.05 -30.12
N VAL A 538 28.95 0.07 -28.80
CA VAL A 538 28.44 1.25 -28.10
C VAL A 538 29.57 2.07 -27.45
N ALA A 539 30.81 1.88 -27.89
CA ALA A 539 32.01 2.59 -27.41
C ALA A 539 32.31 2.39 -25.91
N ILE A 540 32.00 1.21 -25.37
CA ILE A 540 32.44 0.79 -24.03
C ILE A 540 33.54 -0.25 -24.21
N ASP A 541 34.74 0.02 -23.69
CA ASP A 541 35.88 -0.88 -23.81
C ASP A 541 35.86 -1.98 -22.73
N PRO A 542 35.54 -3.24 -23.09
CA PRO A 542 35.48 -4.34 -22.13
C PRO A 542 36.85 -4.72 -21.55
N ASP A 543 37.95 -4.32 -22.21
CA ASP A 543 39.31 -4.71 -21.80
C ASP A 543 39.85 -3.82 -20.65
N THR A 544 39.11 -2.76 -20.31
CA THR A 544 39.38 -1.91 -19.13
C THR A 544 38.81 -2.48 -17.82
N CYS A 545 38.03 -3.54 -17.89
CA CYS A 545 37.42 -4.15 -16.71
C CYS A 545 38.46 -4.87 -15.83
N PRO A 546 38.37 -4.75 -14.49
CA PRO A 546 39.12 -5.62 -13.59
C PRO A 546 38.85 -7.10 -13.87
N ALA A 547 39.75 -7.98 -13.39
CA ALA A 547 39.58 -9.42 -13.54
C ALA A 547 38.19 -9.89 -13.07
N LEU A 548 37.55 -10.75 -13.87
CA LEU A 548 36.19 -11.22 -13.62
C LEU A 548 36.11 -11.92 -12.25
N ILE A 549 35.04 -11.62 -11.52
CA ILE A 549 34.78 -12.24 -10.22
C ILE A 549 34.21 -13.64 -10.50
N ASN A 550 34.90 -14.69 -10.06
CA ASN A 550 34.33 -16.04 -10.03
C ASN A 550 33.47 -16.15 -8.76
N SER A 551 32.15 -16.09 -8.91
CA SER A 551 31.20 -16.27 -7.80
C SER A 551 30.51 -17.63 -7.80
#